data_AF-A0A2V9L9N7-F1
#
_entry.id   AF-A0A2V9L9N7-F1
#
_cell.length_a   1.000
_cell.length_b   1.000
_cell.length_c   1.000
_cell.angle_alpha   90.00
_cell.angle_beta   90.00
_cell.angle_gamma   90.00
#
_symmetry.space_group_name_H-M   'P 1'
#
loop_
_entity.id
_entity.type
_entity.pdbx_description
1 polymer ?
#
loop_
_entity_poly.entity_id
_entity_poly.type
_entity_poly.pdbx_seq_one_letter_code
_entity_poly.pdbx_strand_id
1 'polypeptide(L)'
;MKNKVVLFYPPYEGPPLGAPLCLLSLAAPLLGAGFRVSVIDGAIVPDFENVIGEEIKDALCFGISLLTGPMIRTAITAARRVRKARPDLPVIFGGWHPSLAPIQTLEPDFVDAIVRGQGELTLLEVAQRLAERRTLEGIRGLSTKRGGRVVHEPERPVENINNLPTPAYHLVDYDAYARVRGKREMGYATSVGCPYACNYCTDQVFYKRRFNAYKADRVVSEVTELVERYRLDEVAFMDSNFPVDVKRAVEIARGLLEQKVKFGWTVQASTDLICRMSDEDVGVLGESGLHYMGFGAESASEEVLAMMNKNHQRIDDMYEAARKTERAGIRAGFNVILGYPRRNGGGSH
;
A
#
# COMPACT_ATOMS: atom_id res chain seq x y z
N MET A 1 -14.77 28.77 -1.78
CA MET A 1 -15.30 27.44 -2.20
C MET A 1 -14.76 26.38 -1.25
N LYS A 2 -15.52 25.31 -0.97
CA LYS A 2 -15.02 24.20 -0.16
C LYS A 2 -13.87 23.52 -0.92
N ASN A 3 -12.70 23.41 -0.29
CA ASN A 3 -11.48 22.87 -0.91
C ASN A 3 -10.79 21.81 -0.03
N LYS A 4 -11.47 21.32 1.01
CA LYS A 4 -10.92 20.38 1.97
C LYS A 4 -11.31 18.95 1.61
N VAL A 5 -10.35 18.06 1.42
CA VAL A 5 -10.56 16.62 1.28
C VAL A 5 -10.17 15.95 2.59
N VAL A 6 -11.09 15.18 3.17
CA VAL A 6 -10.82 14.42 4.40
C VAL A 6 -10.62 12.96 4.01
N LEU A 7 -9.48 12.38 4.37
CA LEU A 7 -9.13 10.99 4.09
C LEU A 7 -9.05 10.21 5.40
N PHE A 8 -9.73 9.08 5.46
CA PHE A 8 -9.80 8.22 6.63
C PHE A 8 -9.21 6.84 6.36
N TYR A 9 -8.33 6.39 7.25
CA TYR A 9 -7.80 5.04 7.27
C TYR A 9 -8.39 4.29 8.47
N PRO A 10 -9.26 3.29 8.25
CA PRO A 10 -9.76 2.47 9.34
C PRO A 10 -8.61 1.72 10.02
N PRO A 11 -8.64 1.54 11.34
CA PRO A 11 -7.60 0.78 12.04
C PRO A 11 -7.63 -0.69 11.63
N TYR A 12 -6.45 -1.30 11.56
CA TYR A 12 -6.29 -2.75 11.52
C TYR A 12 -6.47 -3.34 12.93
N GLU A 13 -6.86 -4.61 13.03
CA GLU A 13 -6.87 -5.31 14.32
C GLU A 13 -5.43 -5.65 14.73
N GLY A 14 -4.86 -4.85 15.63
CA GLY A 14 -3.51 -5.03 16.14
C GLY A 14 -2.75 -3.69 16.23
N PRO A 15 -1.44 -3.75 16.54
CA PRO A 15 -0.60 -2.57 16.52
C PRO A 15 -0.59 -1.93 15.12
N PRO A 16 -0.59 -0.58 15.00
CA PRO A 16 -0.45 0.09 13.72
C PRO A 16 0.81 -0.39 13.00
N LEU A 17 0.75 -0.49 11.67
CA LEU A 17 1.89 -0.88 10.83
C LEU A 17 2.74 0.33 10.41
N GLY A 18 2.44 1.51 10.97
CA GLY A 18 3.01 2.81 10.59
C GLY A 18 1.96 3.72 9.96
N ALA A 19 2.38 4.90 9.53
CA ALA A 19 1.52 5.87 8.88
C ALA A 19 0.90 5.31 7.57
N PRO A 20 -0.33 5.71 7.19
CA PRO A 20 -1.06 5.07 6.12
C PRO A 20 -0.55 5.56 4.76
N LEU A 21 0.53 4.94 4.26
CA LEU A 21 1.18 5.29 3.00
C LEU A 21 0.18 5.47 1.85
N CYS A 22 -0.84 4.62 1.77
CA CYS A 22 -1.88 4.73 0.76
C CYS A 22 -2.59 6.10 0.77
N LEU A 23 -2.89 6.67 1.95
CA LEU A 23 -3.51 7.99 2.04
C LEU A 23 -2.50 9.11 1.80
N LEU A 24 -1.25 8.94 2.21
CA LEU A 24 -0.19 9.93 1.94
C LEU A 24 0.08 10.07 0.44
N SER A 25 0.06 8.96 -0.30
CA SER A 25 0.17 8.94 -1.75
C SER A 25 -1.02 9.62 -2.43
N LEU A 26 -2.24 9.43 -1.91
CA LEU A 26 -3.44 10.12 -2.40
C LEU A 26 -3.42 11.62 -2.07
N ALA A 27 -2.90 12.00 -0.91
CA ALA A 27 -2.85 13.38 -0.44
C ALA A 27 -1.88 14.25 -1.26
N ALA A 28 -0.73 13.71 -1.67
CA ALA A 28 0.31 14.45 -2.39
C ALA A 28 -0.18 15.18 -3.67
N PRO A 29 -0.86 14.53 -4.63
CA PRO A 29 -1.39 15.22 -5.81
C PRO A 29 -2.52 16.21 -5.47
N LEU A 30 -3.32 15.93 -4.44
CA LEU A 30 -4.37 16.85 -3.98
C LEU A 30 -3.76 18.15 -3.43
N LEU A 31 -2.73 18.06 -2.59
CA LEU A 31 -1.99 19.21 -2.07
C LEU A 31 -1.33 19.99 -3.20
N GLY A 32 -0.71 19.30 -4.16
CA GLY A 32 -0.10 19.93 -5.35
C GLY A 32 -1.10 20.72 -6.20
N ALA A 33 -2.38 20.35 -6.19
CA ALA A 33 -3.46 21.06 -6.87
C ALA A 33 -4.14 22.13 -6.00
N GLY A 34 -3.62 22.41 -4.79
CA GLY A 34 -4.13 23.47 -3.91
C GLY A 34 -5.31 23.07 -3.02
N PHE A 35 -5.63 21.78 -2.91
CA PHE A 35 -6.61 21.30 -1.94
C PHE A 35 -6.00 21.28 -0.54
N ARG A 36 -6.82 21.55 0.49
CA ARG A 36 -6.47 21.22 1.87
C ARG A 36 -6.75 19.75 2.09
N VAL A 37 -5.83 19.00 2.68
CA VAL A 37 -6.02 17.58 2.97
C VAL A 37 -5.92 17.35 4.47
N SER A 38 -6.86 16.59 5.01
CA SER A 38 -6.84 16.10 6.38
C SER A 38 -6.77 14.58 6.35
N VAL A 39 -5.81 13.99 7.04
CA VAL A 39 -5.63 12.55 7.15
C VAL A 39 -5.97 12.13 8.57
N ILE A 40 -6.94 11.23 8.70
CA ILE A 40 -7.37 10.66 9.97
C ILE A 40 -7.03 9.17 9.94
N ASP A 41 -6.06 8.75 10.76
CA ASP A 41 -5.75 7.34 10.96
C ASP A 41 -6.39 6.85 12.25
N GLY A 42 -7.37 5.95 12.13
CA GLY A 42 -8.09 5.41 13.28
C GLY A 42 -7.23 4.55 14.20
N ALA A 43 -6.01 4.16 13.81
CA ALA A 43 -5.09 3.40 14.66
C ALA A 43 -4.38 4.28 15.70
N ILE A 44 -4.26 5.59 15.46
CA ILE A 44 -3.66 6.55 16.41
C ILE A 44 -4.65 7.60 16.92
N VAL A 45 -5.88 7.62 16.39
CA VAL A 45 -6.97 8.50 16.82
C VAL A 45 -8.10 7.65 17.42
N PRO A 46 -8.10 7.35 18.73
CA PRO A 46 -9.13 6.53 19.36
C PRO A 46 -10.55 7.10 19.22
N ASP A 47 -10.69 8.42 19.24
CA ASP A 47 -11.96 9.14 19.07
C ASP A 47 -12.17 9.63 17.63
N PHE A 48 -11.86 8.77 16.65
CA PHE A 48 -11.91 9.15 15.23
C PHE A 48 -13.31 9.61 14.78
N GLU A 49 -14.41 9.12 15.38
CA GLU A 49 -15.76 9.50 14.98
C GLU A 49 -16.07 10.98 15.26
N ASN A 50 -15.61 11.50 16.40
CA ASN A 50 -15.77 12.91 16.73
C ASN A 50 -14.85 13.77 15.87
N VAL A 51 -13.59 13.35 15.70
CA VAL A 51 -12.64 14.05 14.81
C VAL A 51 -13.18 14.12 13.37
N ILE A 52 -13.71 13.01 12.84
CA ILE A 52 -14.40 13.00 11.53
C ILE A 52 -15.54 14.02 11.53
N GLY A 53 -16.37 14.04 12.57
CA GLY A 53 -17.50 14.96 12.70
C GLY A 53 -17.10 16.45 12.60
N GLU A 54 -15.97 16.81 13.20
CA GLU A 54 -15.40 18.16 13.13
C GLU A 54 -14.78 18.44 11.75
N GLU A 55 -13.99 17.50 11.25
CA GLU A 55 -13.23 17.66 10.02
C GLU A 55 -14.11 17.79 8.77
N ILE A 56 -15.30 17.18 8.77
CA ILE A 56 -16.22 17.19 7.63
C ILE A 56 -17.11 18.44 7.53
N LYS A 57 -17.09 19.36 8.51
CA LYS A 57 -17.97 20.54 8.52
C LYS A 57 -17.82 21.40 7.25
N ASP A 58 -16.59 21.61 6.80
CA ASP A 58 -16.24 22.37 5.60
C ASP A 58 -15.67 21.50 4.46
N ALA A 59 -15.74 20.17 4.59
CA ALA A 59 -15.22 19.24 3.60
C ALA A 59 -15.97 19.29 2.26
N LEU A 60 -15.20 19.11 1.18
CA LEU A 60 -15.63 18.90 -0.19
C LEU A 60 -16.06 17.46 -0.43
N CYS A 61 -15.30 16.50 0.08
CA CYS A 61 -15.61 15.07 0.08
C CYS A 61 -14.90 14.35 1.22
N PHE A 62 -15.36 13.13 1.52
CA PHE A 62 -14.77 12.22 2.49
C PHE A 62 -14.32 10.93 1.78
N GLY A 63 -13.03 10.63 1.85
CA GLY A 63 -12.42 9.44 1.25
C GLY A 63 -12.09 8.38 2.31
N ILE A 64 -12.33 7.10 2.01
CA ILE A 64 -11.93 5.98 2.86
C ILE A 64 -11.09 4.99 2.04
N SER A 65 -9.92 4.61 2.51
CA SER A 65 -9.10 3.53 1.93
C SER A 65 -9.06 2.34 2.88
N LEU A 66 -9.29 1.13 2.38
CA LEU A 66 -9.26 -0.07 3.23
C LEU A 66 -8.82 -1.35 2.52
N LEU A 67 -8.30 -2.28 3.32
CA LEU A 67 -8.09 -3.68 2.98
C LEU A 67 -9.35 -4.50 3.30
N THR A 68 -9.42 -5.72 2.74
CA THR A 68 -10.47 -6.68 3.10
C THR A 68 -10.23 -7.18 4.51
N GLY A 69 -11.29 -7.29 5.32
CA GLY A 69 -11.22 -7.82 6.68
C GLY A 69 -11.91 -6.92 7.72
N PRO A 70 -11.45 -6.93 8.98
CA PRO A 70 -12.07 -6.17 10.08
C PRO A 70 -12.23 -4.67 9.81
N MET A 71 -11.31 -4.07 9.03
CA MET A 71 -11.37 -2.66 8.61
C MET A 71 -12.72 -2.28 7.96
N ILE A 72 -13.40 -3.23 7.31
CA ILE A 72 -14.70 -3.01 6.67
C ILE A 72 -15.74 -2.52 7.70
N ARG A 73 -15.74 -3.10 8.90
CA ARG A 73 -16.71 -2.73 9.95
C ARG A 73 -16.53 -1.28 10.36
N THR A 74 -15.29 -0.87 10.60
CA THR A 74 -14.97 0.51 11.00
C THR A 74 -15.18 1.51 9.87
N ALA A 75 -14.89 1.13 8.61
CA ALA A 75 -15.21 1.94 7.44
C ALA A 75 -16.71 2.22 7.32
N ILE A 76 -17.56 1.21 7.57
CA ILE A 76 -19.02 1.36 7.58
C ILE A 76 -19.47 2.31 8.71
N THR A 77 -18.91 2.17 9.92
CA THR A 77 -19.20 3.08 11.04
C THR A 77 -18.87 4.52 10.68
N ALA A 78 -17.67 4.77 10.17
CA ALA A 78 -17.22 6.10 9.75
C ALA A 78 -18.13 6.68 8.66
N ALA A 79 -18.44 5.92 7.61
CA ALA A 79 -19.30 6.37 6.51
C ALA A 79 -20.73 6.70 6.98
N ARG A 80 -21.30 5.89 7.88
CA ARG A 80 -22.62 6.18 8.49
C ARG A 80 -22.59 7.44 9.35
N ARG A 81 -21.52 7.65 10.12
CA ARG A 81 -21.33 8.85 10.92
C ARG A 81 -21.26 10.12 10.07
N VAL A 82 -20.59 10.03 8.91
CA VAL A 82 -20.56 11.11 7.90
C VAL A 82 -21.95 11.33 7.32
N ARG A 83 -22.62 10.28 6.84
CA ARG A 83 -23.96 10.38 6.25
C ARG A 83 -24.98 11.01 7.20
N LYS A 84 -24.92 10.68 8.49
CA LYS A 84 -25.81 11.26 9.53
C LYS A 84 -25.60 12.76 9.73
N ALA A 85 -24.36 13.24 9.65
CA ALA A 85 -24.03 14.64 9.93
C ALA A 85 -24.02 15.53 8.68
N ARG A 86 -23.67 14.97 7.52
CA ARG A 86 -23.61 15.66 6.23
C ARG A 86 -24.20 14.77 5.13
N PRO A 87 -25.55 14.71 5.03
CA PRO A 87 -26.22 13.85 4.04
C PRO A 87 -25.88 14.16 2.58
N ASP A 88 -25.35 15.36 2.31
CA ASP A 88 -24.96 15.88 1.00
C ASP A 88 -23.48 15.64 0.66
N LEU A 89 -22.64 15.25 1.63
CA LEU A 89 -21.20 15.14 1.41
C LEU A 89 -20.87 13.86 0.62
N PRO A 90 -20.17 13.96 -0.51
CA PRO A 90 -19.72 12.79 -1.25
C PRO A 90 -18.80 11.91 -0.40
N VAL A 91 -19.18 10.64 -0.24
CA VAL A 91 -18.41 9.59 0.43
C VAL A 91 -17.83 8.66 -0.63
N ILE A 92 -16.50 8.62 -0.69
CA ILE A 92 -15.73 7.94 -1.73
C ILE A 92 -14.92 6.82 -1.08
N PHE A 93 -15.08 5.59 -1.53
CA PHE A 93 -14.29 4.46 -1.07
C PHE A 93 -13.19 4.13 -2.08
N GLY A 94 -12.06 3.60 -1.60
CA GLY A 94 -10.94 3.17 -2.42
C GLY A 94 -10.06 2.15 -1.70
N GLY A 95 -8.95 1.78 -2.33
CA GLY A 95 -8.07 0.73 -1.83
C GLY A 95 -8.46 -0.66 -2.34
N TRP A 96 -7.92 -1.69 -1.68
CA TRP A 96 -7.95 -3.06 -2.19
C TRP A 96 -9.37 -3.64 -2.20
N HIS A 97 -10.07 -3.57 -1.06
CA HIS A 97 -11.41 -4.16 -0.96
C HIS A 97 -12.41 -3.50 -1.92
N PRO A 98 -12.55 -2.16 -1.96
CA PRO A 98 -13.51 -1.51 -2.86
C PRO A 98 -13.22 -1.75 -4.35
N SER A 99 -11.95 -1.89 -4.71
CA SER A 99 -11.57 -2.20 -6.09
C SER A 99 -11.90 -3.65 -6.49
N LEU A 100 -11.79 -4.60 -5.55
CA LEU A 100 -12.11 -6.02 -5.78
C LEU A 100 -13.62 -6.30 -5.75
N ALA A 101 -14.37 -5.60 -4.90
CA ALA A 101 -15.80 -5.78 -4.71
C ALA A 101 -16.60 -4.47 -4.87
N PRO A 102 -16.50 -3.77 -6.03
CA PRO A 102 -17.06 -2.43 -6.19
C PRO A 102 -18.58 -2.42 -6.13
N ILE A 103 -19.25 -3.47 -6.63
CA ILE A 103 -20.72 -3.57 -6.61
C ILE A 103 -21.21 -3.69 -5.16
N GLN A 104 -20.65 -4.63 -4.39
CA GLN A 104 -20.98 -4.81 -2.98
C GLN A 104 -20.65 -3.56 -2.17
N THR A 105 -19.50 -2.93 -2.42
CA THR A 105 -19.09 -1.73 -1.68
C THR A 105 -20.00 -0.55 -1.99
N LEU A 106 -20.50 -0.45 -3.22
CA LEU A 106 -21.46 0.60 -3.57
C LEU A 106 -22.83 0.35 -2.98
N GLU A 107 -23.30 -0.89 -2.85
CA GLU A 107 -24.69 -1.22 -2.46
C GLU A 107 -25.31 -0.29 -1.37
N PRO A 108 -24.66 0.00 -0.24
CA PRO A 108 -25.24 0.85 0.80
C PRO A 108 -25.41 2.33 0.39
N ASP A 109 -26.46 2.99 0.89
CA ASP A 109 -26.77 4.40 0.54
C ASP A 109 -25.79 5.43 1.11
N PHE A 110 -24.88 5.01 1.98
CA PHE A 110 -23.85 5.89 2.51
C PHE A 110 -22.59 5.97 1.63
N VAL A 111 -22.50 5.22 0.53
CA VAL A 111 -21.37 5.23 -0.41
C VAL A 111 -21.80 5.78 -1.77
N ASP A 112 -21.13 6.83 -2.25
CA ASP A 112 -21.49 7.52 -3.50
C ASP A 112 -20.61 7.09 -4.68
N ALA A 113 -19.32 6.82 -4.43
CA ALA A 113 -18.36 6.47 -5.48
C ALA A 113 -17.25 5.54 -4.98
N ILE A 114 -16.68 4.77 -5.91
CA ILE A 114 -15.48 3.95 -5.71
C ILE A 114 -14.37 4.40 -6.65
N VAL A 115 -13.21 4.71 -6.10
CA VAL A 115 -11.96 4.83 -6.85
C VAL A 115 -11.33 3.43 -6.93
N ARG A 116 -11.24 2.89 -8.14
CA ARG A 116 -10.70 1.54 -8.40
C ARG A 116 -9.24 1.61 -8.86
N GLY A 117 -8.45 0.62 -8.43
CA GLY A 117 -7.05 0.47 -8.84
C GLY A 117 -6.17 1.57 -8.22
N GLN A 118 -5.20 2.07 -9.00
CA GLN A 118 -4.35 3.19 -8.59
C GLN A 118 -5.19 4.49 -8.51
N GLY A 119 -5.19 5.13 -7.34
CA GLY A 119 -6.19 6.11 -6.96
C GLY A 119 -5.76 7.57 -7.07
N GLU A 120 -4.47 7.85 -7.13
CA GLU A 120 -3.85 9.17 -7.00
C GLU A 120 -4.45 10.18 -8.00
N LEU A 121 -4.40 9.84 -9.29
CA LEU A 121 -4.95 10.70 -10.35
C LEU A 121 -6.47 10.66 -10.43
N THR A 122 -7.09 9.53 -10.13
CA THR A 122 -8.55 9.38 -10.16
C THR A 122 -9.20 10.24 -9.08
N LEU A 123 -8.70 10.17 -7.85
CA LEU A 123 -9.22 10.95 -6.73
C LEU A 123 -8.95 12.45 -6.92
N LEU A 124 -7.78 12.81 -7.48
CA LEU A 124 -7.50 14.20 -7.87
C LEU A 124 -8.56 14.73 -8.84
N GLU A 125 -8.85 13.99 -9.90
CA GLU A 125 -9.86 14.39 -10.90
C GLU A 125 -11.25 14.48 -10.27
N VAL A 126 -11.62 13.56 -9.37
CA VAL A 126 -12.88 13.63 -8.62
C VAL A 126 -12.95 14.92 -7.79
N ALA A 127 -11.90 15.24 -7.02
CA ALA A 127 -11.87 16.44 -6.20
C ALA A 127 -11.97 17.73 -7.04
N GLN A 128 -11.26 17.80 -8.17
CA GLN A 128 -11.34 18.93 -9.11
C GLN A 128 -12.75 19.10 -9.66
N ARG A 129 -13.39 18.02 -10.15
CA ARG A 129 -14.74 18.11 -10.69
C ARG A 129 -15.77 18.47 -9.62
N LEU A 130 -15.64 17.96 -8.40
CA LEU A 130 -16.50 18.35 -7.29
C LEU A 130 -16.36 19.84 -6.93
N ALA A 131 -15.13 20.36 -6.88
CA ALA A 131 -14.86 21.77 -6.57
C ALA A 131 -15.48 22.72 -7.61
N GLU A 132 -15.43 22.32 -8.88
CA GLU A 132 -15.97 23.07 -10.03
C GLU A 132 -17.45 22.76 -10.30
N ARG A 133 -18.09 21.91 -9.48
CA ARG A 133 -19.47 21.44 -9.64
C ARG A 133 -19.74 20.81 -11.02
N ARG A 134 -18.74 20.13 -11.58
CA ARG A 134 -18.84 19.36 -12.82
C ARG A 134 -19.26 17.92 -12.53
N THR A 135 -19.80 17.28 -13.55
CA THR A 135 -20.21 15.87 -13.46
C THR A 135 -19.01 14.92 -13.32
N LEU A 136 -19.21 13.80 -12.62
CA LEU A 136 -18.20 12.75 -12.44
C LEU A 136 -18.18 11.72 -13.60
N GLU A 137 -19.05 11.86 -14.61
CA GLU A 137 -19.09 10.92 -15.74
C GLU A 137 -17.81 10.96 -16.58
N GLY A 138 -17.35 9.80 -17.01
CA GLY A 138 -16.13 9.65 -17.80
C GLY A 138 -14.83 9.74 -17.00
N ILE A 139 -14.85 9.91 -15.67
CA ILE A 139 -13.62 9.82 -14.85
C ILE A 139 -13.13 8.37 -14.88
N ARG A 140 -11.99 8.13 -15.55
CA ARG A 140 -11.39 6.79 -15.59
C ARG A 140 -11.03 6.30 -14.20
N GLY A 141 -11.32 5.02 -13.94
CA GLY A 141 -11.11 4.37 -12.65
C GLY A 141 -12.29 4.51 -11.67
N LEU A 142 -13.30 5.32 -11.98
CA LEU A 142 -14.43 5.57 -11.07
C LEU A 142 -15.55 4.54 -11.25
N SER A 143 -16.23 4.20 -10.16
CA SER A 143 -17.56 3.58 -10.18
C SER A 143 -18.53 4.42 -9.35
N THR A 144 -19.76 4.58 -9.82
CA THR A 144 -20.80 5.40 -9.16
C THR A 144 -22.15 4.72 -9.20
N LYS A 145 -23.14 5.23 -8.45
CA LYS A 145 -24.55 4.89 -8.64
C LYS A 145 -25.23 5.91 -9.55
N ARG A 146 -25.94 5.44 -10.59
CA ARG A 146 -26.84 6.26 -11.41
C ARG A 146 -28.17 5.54 -11.59
N GLY A 147 -29.27 6.20 -11.22
CA GLY A 147 -30.62 5.61 -11.31
C GLY A 147 -30.75 4.27 -10.56
N GLY A 148 -30.08 4.13 -9.40
CA GLY A 148 -30.09 2.89 -8.61
C GLY A 148 -29.20 1.76 -9.16
N ARG A 149 -28.46 1.98 -10.25
CA ARG A 149 -27.54 0.99 -10.84
C ARG A 149 -26.09 1.42 -10.69
N VAL A 150 -25.21 0.44 -10.50
CA VAL A 150 -23.76 0.68 -10.51
C VAL A 150 -23.32 0.93 -11.96
N VAL A 151 -22.59 2.01 -12.16
CA VAL A 151 -21.96 2.38 -13.43
C VAL A 151 -20.46 2.38 -13.23
N HIS A 152 -19.76 1.59 -14.04
CA HIS A 152 -18.30 1.56 -14.10
C HIS A 152 -17.81 2.39 -15.27
N GLU A 153 -17.01 3.42 -14.98
CA GLU A 153 -16.27 4.13 -16.02
C GLU A 153 -15.11 3.25 -16.54
N PRO A 154 -14.47 3.59 -17.68
CA PRO A 154 -13.30 2.84 -18.16
C PRO A 154 -12.20 2.77 -17.09
N GLU A 155 -11.41 1.68 -17.10
CA GLU A 155 -10.25 1.57 -16.21
C GLU A 155 -9.24 2.70 -16.48
N ARG A 156 -8.62 3.21 -15.41
CA ARG A 156 -7.45 4.09 -15.55
C ARG A 156 -6.20 3.21 -15.69
N PRO A 157 -5.39 3.40 -16.74
CA PRO A 157 -4.08 2.75 -16.80
C PRO A 157 -3.22 3.12 -15.59
N VAL A 158 -2.43 2.17 -15.10
CA VAL A 158 -1.45 2.43 -14.04
C VAL A 158 -0.45 3.47 -14.54
N GLU A 159 -0.32 4.56 -13.79
CA GLU A 159 0.64 5.64 -14.01
C GLU A 159 2.04 5.20 -13.56
N ASN A 160 3.07 5.63 -14.28
CA ASN A 160 4.45 5.42 -13.82
C ASN A 160 4.64 6.16 -12.49
N ILE A 161 5.04 5.46 -11.43
CA ILE A 161 5.14 6.10 -10.11
C ILE A 161 6.17 7.23 -10.11
N ASN A 162 7.17 7.21 -11.00
CA ASN A 162 8.12 8.32 -11.17
C ASN A 162 7.45 9.64 -11.61
N ASN A 163 6.25 9.60 -12.19
CA ASN A 163 5.48 10.80 -12.56
C ASN A 163 4.61 11.33 -11.42
N LEU A 164 4.52 10.59 -10.30
CA LEU A 164 3.76 10.99 -9.13
C LEU A 164 4.65 11.76 -8.14
N PRO A 165 4.06 12.74 -7.41
CA PRO A 165 4.78 13.44 -6.36
C PRO A 165 5.12 12.47 -5.22
N THR A 166 6.18 12.79 -4.48
CA THR A 166 6.51 12.10 -3.23
C THR A 166 5.29 12.11 -2.29
N PRO A 167 4.95 10.99 -1.64
CA PRO A 167 3.84 10.93 -0.70
C PRO A 167 3.91 12.05 0.36
N ALA A 168 2.76 12.48 0.86
CA ALA A 168 2.64 13.63 1.77
C ALA A 168 3.10 13.32 3.21
N TYR A 169 4.34 12.85 3.38
CA TYR A 169 4.94 12.44 4.65
C TYR A 169 4.96 13.53 5.74
N HIS A 170 4.79 14.79 5.37
CA HIS A 170 4.67 15.91 6.30
C HIS A 170 3.32 15.95 7.04
N LEU A 171 2.32 15.19 6.60
CA LEU A 171 1.01 15.08 7.28
C LEU A 171 1.01 14.08 8.44
N VAL A 172 2.14 13.41 8.69
CA VAL A 172 2.23 12.33 9.68
C VAL A 172 2.65 12.88 11.04
N ASP A 173 1.93 12.49 12.09
CA ASP A 173 2.36 12.66 13.49
C ASP A 173 3.27 11.50 13.90
N TYR A 174 4.56 11.61 13.60
CA TYR A 174 5.55 10.57 13.92
C TYR A 174 5.68 10.31 15.43
N ASP A 175 5.37 11.29 16.28
CA ASP A 175 5.44 11.12 17.74
C ASP A 175 4.25 10.32 18.26
N ALA A 176 3.05 10.46 17.66
CA ALA A 176 1.93 9.57 17.94
C ALA A 176 2.25 8.11 17.56
N TYR A 177 2.83 7.85 16.38
CA TYR A 177 3.25 6.50 16.00
C TYR A 177 4.34 5.95 16.92
N ALA A 178 5.33 6.76 17.26
CA ALA A 178 6.41 6.35 18.17
C ALA A 178 5.89 5.96 19.56
N ARG A 179 4.86 6.66 20.09
CA ARG A 179 4.23 6.29 21.37
C ARG A 179 3.58 4.91 21.36
N VAL A 180 3.08 4.46 20.21
CA VAL A 180 2.43 3.14 20.08
C VAL A 180 3.43 2.04 19.72
N ARG A 181 4.48 2.37 18.94
CA ARG A 181 5.43 1.39 18.37
C ARG A 181 6.77 1.31 19.12
N GLY A 182 7.09 2.30 19.93
CA GLY A 182 8.39 2.43 20.60
C GLY A 182 9.53 2.95 19.71
N LYS A 183 9.27 3.22 18.43
CA LYS A 183 10.22 3.81 17.47
C LYS A 183 9.50 4.61 16.37
N ARG A 184 10.20 5.55 15.74
CA ARG A 184 9.70 6.28 14.56
C ARG A 184 9.91 5.44 13.31
N GLU A 185 8.82 4.85 12.82
CA GLU A 185 8.78 4.01 11.62
C GLU A 185 8.03 4.71 10.49
N MET A 186 8.45 4.45 9.25
CA MET A 186 7.77 4.95 8.05
C MET A 186 7.67 3.86 6.98
N GLY A 187 6.50 3.73 6.35
CA GLY A 187 6.35 2.93 5.12
C GLY A 187 6.76 3.71 3.88
N TYR A 188 7.52 3.10 2.99
CA TYR A 188 7.90 3.67 1.68
C TYR A 188 7.80 2.59 0.60
N ALA A 189 7.05 2.84 -0.48
CA ALA A 189 6.99 1.91 -1.60
C ALA A 189 8.02 2.35 -2.64
N THR A 190 9.13 1.62 -2.75
CA THR A 190 10.14 1.88 -3.78
C THR A 190 9.64 1.39 -5.15
N SER A 191 8.74 0.41 -5.15
CA SER A 191 8.07 -0.12 -6.32
C SER A 191 6.65 -0.58 -6.00
N VAL A 192 5.83 -0.70 -7.04
CA VAL A 192 4.50 -1.31 -6.99
C VAL A 192 4.35 -2.37 -8.06
N GLY A 193 3.59 -3.41 -7.73
CA GLY A 193 3.38 -4.57 -8.60
C GLY A 193 4.55 -5.56 -8.60
N CYS A 194 4.28 -6.75 -9.11
CA CYS A 194 5.23 -7.86 -9.17
C CYS A 194 4.99 -8.64 -10.49
N PRO A 195 6.04 -9.08 -11.22
CA PRO A 195 5.87 -9.77 -12.50
C PRO A 195 5.34 -11.22 -12.37
N TYR A 196 5.37 -11.76 -11.15
CA TYR A 196 4.96 -13.13 -10.87
C TYR A 196 3.46 -13.32 -10.93
N ALA A 197 3.06 -14.57 -11.16
CA ALA A 197 1.68 -14.97 -11.42
C ALA A 197 1.10 -15.90 -10.34
N CYS A 198 1.47 -15.69 -9.06
CA CYS A 198 0.99 -16.49 -7.93
C CYS A 198 -0.54 -16.41 -7.75
N ASN A 199 -1.25 -17.54 -7.86
CA ASN A 199 -2.73 -17.62 -7.96
C ASN A 199 -3.51 -17.02 -6.77
N TYR A 200 -2.88 -16.88 -5.61
CA TYR A 200 -3.49 -16.31 -4.41
C TYR A 200 -3.27 -14.79 -4.26
N CYS A 201 -2.40 -14.20 -5.10
CA CYS A 201 -1.90 -12.85 -4.90
C CYS A 201 -2.80 -11.79 -5.56
N THR A 202 -3.21 -10.78 -4.79
CA THR A 202 -4.02 -9.67 -5.28
C THR A 202 -3.27 -8.72 -6.21
N ASP A 203 -1.93 -8.65 -6.14
CA ASP A 203 -1.14 -7.78 -7.02
C ASP A 203 -1.36 -8.07 -8.50
N GLN A 204 -1.63 -9.35 -8.84
CA GLN A 204 -1.96 -9.72 -10.21
C GLN A 204 -3.23 -9.04 -10.72
N VAL A 205 -4.20 -8.82 -9.85
CA VAL A 205 -5.47 -8.17 -10.21
C VAL A 205 -5.25 -6.68 -10.44
N PHE A 206 -4.46 -6.02 -9.58
CA PHE A 206 -4.27 -4.56 -9.60
C PHE A 206 -3.22 -4.11 -10.61
N TYR A 207 -2.06 -4.75 -10.59
CA TYR A 207 -0.89 -4.34 -11.38
C TYR A 207 -0.68 -5.22 -12.61
N LYS A 208 -1.50 -6.26 -12.82
CA LYS A 208 -1.52 -7.08 -14.04
C LYS A 208 -0.13 -7.58 -14.43
N ARG A 209 0.63 -8.02 -13.42
CA ARG A 209 2.00 -8.53 -13.55
C ARG A 209 3.01 -7.51 -14.10
N ARG A 210 2.75 -6.22 -13.91
CA ARG A 210 3.65 -5.13 -14.29
C ARG A 210 4.39 -4.65 -13.06
N PHE A 211 5.71 -4.56 -13.22
CA PHE A 211 6.59 -3.94 -12.23
C PHE A 211 6.73 -2.45 -12.58
N ASN A 212 6.55 -1.59 -11.59
CA ASN A 212 6.63 -0.14 -11.74
C ASN A 212 7.40 0.40 -10.54
N ALA A 213 8.61 0.91 -10.78
CA ALA A 213 9.55 1.22 -9.72
C ALA A 213 10.14 2.62 -9.86
N TYR A 214 10.39 3.28 -8.74
CA TYR A 214 11.21 4.47 -8.70
C TYR A 214 12.63 4.14 -9.13
N LYS A 215 13.31 5.10 -9.77
CA LYS A 215 14.76 5.02 -9.99
C LYS A 215 15.50 4.93 -8.66
N ALA A 216 16.63 4.21 -8.63
CA ALA A 216 17.41 3.99 -7.42
C ALA A 216 17.89 5.32 -6.78
N ASP A 217 18.36 6.26 -7.59
CA ASP A 217 18.80 7.60 -7.14
C ASP A 217 17.69 8.38 -6.43
N ARG A 218 16.46 8.33 -6.97
CA ARG A 218 15.29 8.94 -6.33
C ARG A 218 15.01 8.30 -4.98
N VAL A 219 14.99 6.97 -4.89
CA VAL A 219 14.75 6.25 -3.63
C VAL A 219 15.78 6.66 -2.58
N VAL A 220 17.08 6.64 -2.93
CA VAL A 220 18.16 7.03 -2.02
C VAL A 220 17.96 8.46 -1.55
N SER A 221 17.75 9.41 -2.48
CA SER A 221 17.59 10.83 -2.12
C SER A 221 16.37 11.10 -1.23
N GLU A 222 15.21 10.55 -1.56
CA GLU A 222 13.98 10.76 -0.79
C GLU A 222 14.06 10.08 0.58
N VAL A 223 14.50 8.81 0.65
CA VAL A 223 14.58 8.08 1.91
C VAL A 223 15.56 8.77 2.87
N THR A 224 16.74 9.18 2.39
CA THR A 224 17.72 9.91 3.20
C THR A 224 17.14 11.22 3.75
N GLU A 225 16.51 12.04 2.90
CA GLU A 225 15.88 13.30 3.32
C GLU A 225 14.79 13.06 4.39
N LEU A 226 13.93 12.06 4.18
CA LEU A 226 12.82 11.75 5.09
C LEU A 226 13.33 11.22 6.43
N VAL A 227 14.34 10.34 6.42
CA VAL A 227 14.97 9.80 7.63
C VAL A 227 15.56 10.91 8.47
N GLU A 228 16.33 11.82 7.86
CA GLU A 228 16.94 12.95 8.58
C GLU A 228 15.87 13.91 9.10
N ARG A 229 14.93 14.33 8.24
CA ARG A 229 13.90 15.31 8.58
C ARG A 229 13.01 14.84 9.74
N TYR A 230 12.59 13.58 9.71
CA TYR A 230 11.63 13.04 10.69
C TYR A 230 12.30 12.21 11.78
N ARG A 231 13.63 12.08 11.76
CA ARG A 231 14.43 11.32 12.73
C ARG A 231 13.92 9.89 12.84
N LEU A 232 13.78 9.23 11.69
CA LEU A 232 13.25 7.89 11.59
C LEU A 232 14.29 6.88 12.09
N ASP A 233 13.84 5.94 12.91
CA ASP A 233 14.66 4.81 13.33
C ASP A 233 14.63 3.70 12.28
N GLU A 234 13.51 3.58 11.55
CA GLU A 234 13.29 2.52 10.57
C GLU A 234 12.40 2.93 9.39
N VAL A 235 12.73 2.39 8.21
CA VAL A 235 11.89 2.46 7.02
C VAL A 235 11.48 1.06 6.55
N ALA A 236 10.18 0.79 6.52
CA ALA A 236 9.63 -0.42 5.94
C ALA A 236 9.41 -0.20 4.44
N PHE A 237 10.18 -0.90 3.60
CA PHE A 237 9.94 -0.89 2.16
C PHE A 237 8.75 -1.79 1.83
N MET A 238 7.65 -1.15 1.43
CA MET A 238 6.33 -1.74 1.25
C MET A 238 6.14 -2.40 -0.13
N ASP A 239 7.25 -2.65 -0.82
CA ASP A 239 7.28 -3.30 -2.13
C ASP A 239 6.66 -4.70 -2.04
N SER A 240 5.85 -5.06 -3.04
CA SER A 240 5.32 -6.43 -3.19
C SER A 240 6.43 -7.48 -3.24
N ASN A 241 7.55 -7.13 -3.86
CA ASN A 241 8.76 -7.93 -3.96
C ASN A 241 9.92 -6.98 -4.32
N PHE A 242 10.72 -6.57 -3.34
CA PHE A 242 11.75 -5.55 -3.50
C PHE A 242 12.82 -5.89 -4.56
N PRO A 243 13.44 -7.10 -4.55
CA PRO A 243 14.55 -7.41 -5.45
C PRO A 243 14.12 -7.86 -6.86
N VAL A 244 12.92 -7.54 -7.33
CA VAL A 244 12.46 -7.88 -8.70
C VAL A 244 13.47 -7.42 -9.76
N ASP A 245 14.00 -6.21 -9.57
CA ASP A 245 15.21 -5.75 -10.25
C ASP A 245 16.38 -5.83 -9.25
N VAL A 246 17.14 -6.92 -9.35
CA VAL A 246 18.29 -7.22 -8.47
C VAL A 246 19.33 -6.11 -8.54
N LYS A 247 19.62 -5.60 -9.74
CA LYS A 247 20.63 -4.55 -9.92
C LYS A 247 20.20 -3.28 -9.20
N ARG A 248 18.95 -2.87 -9.39
CA ARG A 248 18.36 -1.72 -8.71
C ARG A 248 18.37 -1.88 -7.18
N ALA A 249 18.05 -3.06 -6.67
CA ALA A 249 18.08 -3.34 -5.23
C ALA A 249 19.48 -3.12 -4.63
N VAL A 250 20.53 -3.59 -5.32
CA VAL A 250 21.92 -3.37 -4.93
C VAL A 250 22.33 -1.89 -5.06
N GLU A 251 21.91 -1.21 -6.13
CA GLU A 251 22.14 0.24 -6.32
C GLU A 251 21.52 1.06 -5.17
N ILE A 252 20.31 0.72 -4.74
CA ILE A 252 19.65 1.37 -3.58
C ILE A 252 20.48 1.13 -2.31
N ALA A 253 20.85 -0.12 -2.01
CA ALA A 253 21.61 -0.45 -0.81
C ALA A 253 22.97 0.27 -0.76
N ARG A 254 23.71 0.29 -1.89
CA ARG A 254 24.98 1.03 -2.01
C ARG A 254 24.77 2.52 -1.80
N GLY A 255 23.77 3.10 -2.46
CA GLY A 255 23.46 4.52 -2.31
C GLY A 255 23.12 4.90 -0.88
N LEU A 256 22.31 4.10 -0.18
CA LEU A 256 21.97 4.34 1.24
C LEU A 256 23.20 4.23 2.15
N LEU A 257 24.07 3.24 1.91
CA LEU A 257 25.32 3.06 2.64
C LEU A 257 26.26 4.28 2.49
N GLU A 258 26.33 4.86 1.29
CA GLU A 258 27.15 6.04 0.98
C GLU A 258 26.68 7.32 1.69
N GLN A 259 25.37 7.47 1.96
CA GLN A 259 24.83 8.66 2.63
C GLN A 259 25.21 8.75 4.11
N LYS A 260 25.68 7.66 4.73
CA LYS A 260 26.07 7.59 6.15
C LYS A 260 24.97 8.03 7.14
N VAL A 261 23.71 7.98 6.73
CA VAL A 261 22.55 8.18 7.60
C VAL A 261 22.19 6.86 8.26
N LYS A 262 22.06 6.88 9.60
CA LYS A 262 21.79 5.66 10.38
C LYS A 262 20.30 5.45 10.56
N PHE A 263 19.78 4.39 9.95
CA PHE A 263 18.42 3.89 10.16
C PHE A 263 18.38 2.40 9.77
N GLY A 264 17.42 1.66 10.32
CA GLY A 264 17.13 0.30 9.87
C GLY A 264 16.17 0.30 8.68
N TRP A 265 16.23 -0.72 7.84
CA TRP A 265 15.16 -0.94 6.87
C TRP A 265 14.79 -2.40 6.74
N THR A 266 13.59 -2.64 6.21
CA THR A 266 13.00 -3.98 6.04
C THR A 266 12.35 -4.14 4.67
N VAL A 267 12.31 -5.37 4.15
CA VAL A 267 11.70 -5.67 2.84
C VAL A 267 10.93 -6.99 2.85
N GLN A 268 10.06 -7.16 1.85
CA GLN A 268 9.59 -8.46 1.39
C GLN A 268 10.34 -8.88 0.11
N ALA A 269 10.64 -10.17 -0.02
CA ALA A 269 11.37 -10.74 -1.15
C ALA A 269 10.89 -12.16 -1.50
N SER A 270 11.13 -12.58 -2.74
CA SER A 270 11.16 -14.00 -3.08
C SER A 270 12.58 -14.55 -2.94
N THR A 271 12.68 -15.78 -2.44
CA THR A 271 13.96 -16.46 -2.19
C THR A 271 14.76 -16.66 -3.48
N ASP A 272 14.11 -16.92 -4.62
CA ASP A 272 14.76 -17.08 -5.92
C ASP A 272 15.56 -15.83 -6.36
N LEU A 273 15.08 -14.63 -6.03
CA LEU A 273 15.76 -13.38 -6.39
C LEU A 273 16.99 -13.13 -5.53
N ILE A 274 16.96 -13.52 -4.26
CA ILE A 274 18.13 -13.49 -3.38
C ILE A 274 19.17 -14.53 -3.81
N CYS A 275 18.73 -15.67 -4.35
CA CYS A 275 19.64 -16.67 -4.90
C CYS A 275 20.43 -16.15 -6.12
N ARG A 276 19.90 -15.16 -6.85
CA ARG A 276 20.58 -14.51 -8.00
C ARG A 276 21.62 -13.45 -7.60
N MET A 277 21.60 -12.98 -6.36
CA MET A 277 22.59 -12.04 -5.83
C MET A 277 23.88 -12.78 -5.46
N SER A 278 25.04 -12.13 -5.54
CA SER A 278 26.24 -12.69 -4.91
C SER A 278 26.18 -12.57 -3.38
N ASP A 279 27.00 -13.33 -2.66
CA ASP A 279 27.11 -13.17 -1.20
C ASP A 279 27.60 -11.76 -0.82
N GLU A 280 28.40 -11.12 -1.69
CA GLU A 280 28.85 -9.73 -1.52
C GLU A 280 27.68 -8.75 -1.67
N ASP A 281 26.84 -8.93 -2.68
CA ASP A 281 25.65 -8.09 -2.89
C ASP A 281 24.71 -8.17 -1.68
N VAL A 282 24.41 -9.38 -1.18
CA VAL A 282 23.56 -9.54 0.02
C VAL A 282 24.25 -8.96 1.26
N GLY A 283 25.58 -9.04 1.34
CA GLY A 283 26.38 -8.36 2.37
C GLY A 283 26.16 -6.84 2.36
N VAL A 284 26.21 -6.21 1.18
CA VAL A 284 25.95 -4.77 1.01
C VAL A 284 24.55 -4.38 1.48
N LEU A 285 23.54 -5.22 1.23
CA LEU A 285 22.18 -5.00 1.74
C LEU A 285 22.20 -4.91 3.29
N GLY A 286 22.83 -5.89 3.96
CA GLY A 286 22.96 -5.90 5.41
C GLY A 286 23.74 -4.71 5.97
N GLU A 287 24.90 -4.40 5.38
CA GLU A 287 25.75 -3.28 5.78
C GLU A 287 25.04 -1.91 5.67
N SER A 288 24.16 -1.76 4.68
CA SER A 288 23.36 -0.54 4.49
C SER A 288 22.20 -0.38 5.48
N GLY A 289 22.02 -1.31 6.43
CA GLY A 289 20.99 -1.24 7.47
C GLY A 289 19.77 -2.13 7.26
N LEU A 290 19.76 -2.98 6.21
CA LEU A 290 18.72 -3.99 6.08
C LEU A 290 18.89 -5.02 7.19
N HIS A 291 17.91 -5.16 8.06
CA HIS A 291 18.02 -6.08 9.21
C HIS A 291 16.90 -7.12 9.25
N TYR A 292 15.87 -6.99 8.41
CA TYR A 292 14.83 -8.01 8.27
C TYR A 292 14.35 -8.17 6.82
N MET A 293 14.28 -9.42 6.38
CA MET A 293 13.74 -9.81 5.09
C MET A 293 12.63 -10.85 5.27
N GLY A 294 11.42 -10.48 4.88
CA GLY A 294 10.27 -11.38 4.82
C GLY A 294 10.23 -12.13 3.49
N PHE A 295 10.22 -13.45 3.54
CA PHE A 295 10.17 -14.33 2.38
C PHE A 295 8.78 -14.94 2.22
N GLY A 296 8.18 -14.72 1.05
CA GLY A 296 7.01 -15.49 0.63
C GLY A 296 7.43 -16.91 0.21
N ALA A 297 7.69 -17.81 1.17
CA ALA A 297 7.95 -19.22 0.88
C ALA A 297 6.66 -19.97 0.54
N GLU A 298 5.60 -19.70 1.30
CA GLU A 298 4.22 -20.22 1.21
C GLU A 298 4.05 -21.71 1.43
N SER A 299 4.95 -22.55 0.94
CA SER A 299 4.88 -24.00 1.12
C SER A 299 6.25 -24.66 1.00
N ALA A 300 6.46 -25.72 1.77
CA ALA A 300 7.60 -26.64 1.63
C ALA A 300 7.25 -27.87 0.76
N SER A 301 6.23 -27.76 -0.10
CA SER A 301 5.79 -28.81 -1.01
C SER A 301 5.80 -28.29 -2.44
N GLU A 302 6.65 -28.87 -3.29
CA GLU A 302 6.76 -28.50 -4.71
C GLU A 302 5.42 -28.63 -5.44
N GLU A 303 4.62 -29.65 -5.10
CA GLU A 303 3.26 -29.82 -5.63
C GLU A 303 2.36 -28.61 -5.30
N VAL A 304 2.37 -28.17 -4.03
CA VAL A 304 1.56 -27.03 -3.58
C VAL A 304 2.07 -25.72 -4.18
N LEU A 305 3.39 -25.54 -4.29
CA LEU A 305 3.98 -24.38 -4.98
C LEU A 305 3.55 -24.32 -6.44
N ALA A 306 3.55 -25.46 -7.14
CA ALA A 306 3.07 -25.54 -8.52
C ALA A 306 1.58 -25.19 -8.62
N MET A 307 0.75 -25.68 -7.71
CA MET A 307 -0.66 -25.31 -7.63
C MET A 307 -0.89 -23.81 -7.38
N MET A 308 -0.04 -23.19 -6.55
CA MET A 308 -0.05 -21.74 -6.32
C MET A 308 0.49 -20.94 -7.52
N ASN A 309 0.97 -21.61 -8.58
CA ASN A 309 1.73 -21.02 -9.69
C ASN A 309 2.98 -20.25 -9.22
N LYS A 310 3.64 -20.79 -8.19
CA LYS A 310 4.88 -20.27 -7.60
C LYS A 310 6.10 -21.08 -8.05
N ASN A 311 6.10 -21.55 -9.29
CA ASN A 311 7.14 -22.40 -9.90
C ASN A 311 8.54 -21.77 -9.97
N HIS A 312 8.66 -20.47 -9.69
CA HIS A 312 9.95 -19.79 -9.62
C HIS A 312 10.68 -20.05 -8.29
N GLN A 313 9.98 -20.51 -7.25
CA GLN A 313 10.57 -20.88 -5.97
C GLN A 313 10.89 -22.36 -5.94
N ARG A 314 12.07 -22.72 -5.42
CA ARG A 314 12.45 -24.09 -5.07
C ARG A 314 12.72 -24.19 -3.57
N ILE A 315 12.52 -25.37 -2.98
CA ILE A 315 12.84 -25.59 -1.57
C ILE A 315 14.32 -25.28 -1.28
N ASP A 316 15.23 -25.67 -2.17
CA ASP A 316 16.68 -25.37 -2.04
C ASP A 316 16.97 -23.86 -2.00
N ASP A 317 16.20 -23.05 -2.74
CA ASP A 317 16.35 -21.59 -2.74
C ASP A 317 16.01 -21.00 -1.36
N MET A 318 15.13 -21.65 -0.60
CA MET A 318 14.78 -21.20 0.75
C MET A 318 15.95 -21.38 1.72
N TYR A 319 16.64 -22.53 1.63
CA TYR A 319 17.84 -22.80 2.42
C TYR A 319 18.99 -21.86 2.02
N GLU A 320 19.17 -21.63 0.72
CA GLU A 320 20.22 -20.73 0.22
C GLU A 320 19.95 -19.28 0.61
N ALA A 321 18.69 -18.81 0.49
CA ALA A 321 18.31 -17.49 0.96
C ALA A 321 18.55 -17.33 2.47
N ALA A 322 18.19 -18.35 3.29
CA ALA A 322 18.49 -18.35 4.72
C ALA A 322 20.00 -18.19 4.98
N ARG A 323 20.83 -19.01 4.33
CA ARG A 323 22.30 -18.97 4.45
C ARG A 323 22.86 -17.59 4.09
N LYS A 324 22.42 -17.00 2.97
CA LYS A 324 22.89 -15.68 2.53
C LYS A 324 22.49 -14.57 3.51
N THR A 325 21.23 -14.57 3.97
CA THR A 325 20.76 -13.56 4.92
C THR A 325 21.44 -13.68 6.28
N GLU A 326 21.64 -14.89 6.80
CA GLU A 326 22.37 -15.13 8.05
C GLU A 326 23.81 -14.61 7.96
N ARG A 327 24.53 -14.94 6.88
CA ARG A 327 25.89 -14.45 6.63
C ARG A 327 25.97 -12.92 6.59
N ALA A 328 24.93 -12.27 6.08
CA ALA A 328 24.85 -10.80 5.99
C ALA A 328 24.29 -10.12 7.26
N GLY A 329 23.98 -10.88 8.32
CA GLY A 329 23.39 -10.33 9.55
C GLY A 329 21.93 -9.88 9.40
N ILE A 330 21.24 -10.34 8.35
CA ILE A 330 19.83 -10.02 8.07
C ILE A 330 18.95 -11.11 8.68
N ARG A 331 17.97 -10.73 9.50
CA ARG A 331 16.97 -11.68 10.01
C ARG A 331 16.02 -12.10 8.90
N ALA A 332 15.99 -13.40 8.58
CA ALA A 332 14.99 -13.96 7.69
C ALA A 332 13.68 -14.29 8.43
N GLY A 333 12.55 -14.04 7.79
CA GLY A 333 11.25 -14.60 8.15
C GLY A 333 10.63 -15.32 6.97
N PHE A 334 10.13 -16.55 7.15
CA PHE A 334 9.50 -17.32 6.09
C PHE A 334 7.99 -17.40 6.33
N ASN A 335 7.21 -16.78 5.46
CA ASN A 335 5.76 -16.85 5.49
C ASN A 335 5.30 -18.17 4.86
N VAL A 336 4.38 -18.88 5.51
CA VAL A 336 3.85 -20.17 5.07
C VAL A 336 2.32 -20.13 5.09
N ILE A 337 1.69 -20.60 4.02
CA ILE A 337 0.23 -20.73 3.89
C ILE A 337 -0.12 -22.20 4.15
N LEU A 338 -0.79 -22.43 5.28
CA LEU A 338 -1.35 -23.74 5.60
C LEU A 338 -2.77 -23.85 5.04
N GLY A 339 -3.14 -25.03 4.55
CA GLY A 339 -4.50 -25.31 4.06
C GLY A 339 -4.82 -24.79 2.66
N TYR A 340 -3.81 -24.61 1.79
CA TYR A 340 -4.07 -24.27 0.38
C TYR A 340 -4.96 -25.35 -0.28
N PRO A 341 -6.08 -24.97 -0.93
CA PRO A 341 -7.06 -25.94 -1.40
C PRO A 341 -6.43 -26.84 -2.47
N ARG A 342 -6.27 -28.12 -2.14
CA ARG A 342 -5.81 -29.12 -3.11
C ARG A 342 -6.92 -29.36 -4.13
N ARG A 343 -6.54 -29.45 -5.40
CA ARG A 343 -7.46 -29.93 -6.42
C ARG A 343 -7.64 -31.40 -6.08
N ASN A 344 -8.80 -31.79 -5.58
CA ASN A 344 -9.09 -33.20 -5.39
C ASN A 344 -8.81 -33.89 -6.72
N GLY A 345 -7.77 -34.73 -6.76
CA GLY A 345 -7.62 -35.69 -7.83
C GLY A 345 -8.93 -36.46 -7.86
N GLY A 346 -9.61 -36.45 -9.00
CA GLY A 346 -10.80 -37.25 -9.19
C GLY A 346 -10.47 -38.69 -8.86
N GLY A 347 -10.87 -39.13 -7.67
CA GLY A 347 -11.25 -40.51 -7.46
C GLY A 347 -12.47 -40.74 -8.34
N SER A 348 -12.27 -41.53 -9.39
CA SER A 348 -13.35 -42.21 -10.07
C SER A 348 -14.12 -43.05 -9.04
N HIS A 349 -15.43 -42.83 -9.00
CA HIS A 349 -16.49 -43.56 -8.29
C HIS A 349 -16.83 -43.10 -6.87
#